data_AF-A0A2P5BGV2-F1
#
_entry.id   AF-A0A2P5BGV2-F1
#
_cell.length_a   1.000
_cell.length_b   1.000
_cell.length_c   1.000
_cell.angle_alpha   90.00
_cell.angle_beta   90.00
_cell.angle_gamma   90.00
#
_symmetry.space_group_name_H-M   'P 1'
#
loop_
_entity.id
_entity.type
_entity.pdbx_description
1 polymer ?
#
loop_
_entity_poly.entity_id
_entity_poly.type
_entity_poly.pdbx_seq_one_letter_code
_entity_poly.pdbx_strand_id
1 'polypeptide(L)'
;MRGHEAKQVFPEIQLIQVPVVRVKADLNTCRNAGSEVVAVLSRKGRCERASIDEVYLDLTDAAEKNSGVDPKNMQNCRKDADHHDKLLACGTVIVAELRTQVLKETDFTCSAGIAHNKETAWRGKAARMLWHQHWCLVVEHCKRDHGEEVQGCLLPKSHGSEKTFPGPRALKTIASVQHWLNDLCEELAECLGSDLDQNKRIAQTLTLHARAYRSSDSDSQKNFSSKSCPLMYGTAKMQEDALNLFQTGLHEYLGSGNIKAQGGQNNGWRITGLSVSASKIVEIPSVSLKLFFHSIVSSNLFTFCFVHFIYLSGCILSFIV
;
A
#
# COMPACT_ATOMS: atom_id res chain seq x y z
N MET A 1 16.57 10.72 11.11
CA MET A 1 17.30 11.98 10.88
C MET A 1 16.31 13.04 10.42
N ARG A 2 16.30 14.22 11.04
CA ARG A 2 15.51 15.39 10.61
C ARG A 2 16.28 16.20 9.56
N GLY A 3 15.57 16.99 8.75
CA GLY A 3 16.22 17.74 7.66
C GLY A 3 17.32 18.72 8.12
N HIS A 4 17.13 19.41 9.25
CA HIS A 4 18.16 20.30 9.78
C HIS A 4 19.38 19.54 10.34
N GLU A 5 19.16 18.37 10.95
CA GLU A 5 20.25 17.48 11.40
C GLU A 5 21.05 17.01 10.18
N ALA A 6 20.38 16.65 9.08
CA ALA A 6 21.04 16.28 7.84
C ALA A 6 21.88 17.43 7.25
N LYS A 7 21.36 18.66 7.25
CA LYS A 7 22.09 19.85 6.78
C LYS A 7 23.30 20.22 7.64
N GLN A 8 23.30 19.88 8.92
CA GLN A 8 24.48 20.08 9.77
C GLN A 8 25.62 19.13 9.38
N VAL A 9 25.29 17.91 8.98
CA VAL A 9 26.27 16.90 8.55
C VAL A 9 26.71 17.14 7.10
N PHE A 10 25.78 17.49 6.22
CA PHE A 10 26.04 17.73 4.80
C PHE A 10 25.28 18.99 4.32
N PRO A 11 25.91 20.18 4.40
CA PRO A 11 25.23 21.46 4.13
C PRO A 11 24.68 21.60 2.71
N GLU A 12 25.30 20.97 1.73
CA GLU A 12 24.89 21.00 0.32
C GLU A 12 23.73 20.04 0.00
N ILE A 13 23.24 19.28 0.99
CA ILE A 13 22.15 18.33 0.77
C ILE A 13 20.91 19.04 0.22
N GLN A 14 20.42 18.56 -0.92
CA GLN A 14 19.14 18.98 -1.47
C GLN A 14 18.03 18.20 -0.75
N LEU A 15 17.19 18.92 -0.01
CA LEU A 15 16.02 18.35 0.65
C LEU A 15 14.78 18.66 -0.18
N ILE A 16 14.18 17.62 -0.76
CA ILE A 16 12.93 17.73 -1.50
C ILE A 16 11.79 17.39 -0.53
N GLN A 17 10.81 18.27 -0.44
CA GLN A 17 9.64 18.06 0.40
C GLN A 17 8.57 17.28 -0.37
N VAL A 18 8.08 16.19 0.23
CA VAL A 18 6.93 15.44 -0.27
C VAL A 18 5.72 16.39 -0.35
N PRO A 19 4.91 16.34 -1.44
CA PRO A 19 3.70 17.14 -1.54
C PRO A 19 2.81 17.00 -0.30
N VAL A 20 2.12 18.08 0.06
CA VAL A 20 1.25 18.11 1.23
C VAL A 20 -0.17 18.43 0.77
N VAL A 21 -1.09 17.52 1.05
CA VAL A 21 -2.53 17.66 0.80
C VAL A 21 -3.22 17.56 2.15
N ARG A 22 -4.12 18.49 2.48
CA ARG A 22 -4.83 18.52 3.78
C ARG A 22 -3.89 18.45 4.99
N VAL A 23 -2.72 19.11 4.92
CA VAL A 23 -1.70 19.16 6.00
C VAL A 23 -1.11 17.77 6.33
N LYS A 24 -1.23 16.81 5.41
CA LYS A 24 -0.64 15.47 5.45
C LYS A 24 0.23 15.24 4.20
N ALA A 25 1.28 14.45 4.34
CA ALA A 25 2.10 14.03 3.20
C ALA A 25 1.27 13.20 2.21
N ASP A 26 1.34 13.56 0.93
CA ASP A 26 0.77 12.82 -0.19
C ASP A 26 1.85 11.93 -0.82
N LEU A 27 1.58 10.62 -0.86
CA LEU A 27 2.50 9.61 -1.37
C LEU A 27 2.11 9.09 -2.76
N ASN A 28 1.11 9.69 -3.40
CA ASN A 28 0.59 9.20 -4.69
C ASN A 28 1.64 9.21 -5.79
N THR A 29 2.52 10.21 -5.85
CA THR A 29 3.66 10.22 -6.80
C THR A 29 4.53 8.98 -6.62
N CYS A 30 4.89 8.62 -5.39
CA CYS A 30 5.69 7.43 -5.12
C CYS A 30 4.92 6.13 -5.42
N ARG A 31 3.61 6.10 -5.16
CA ARG A 31 2.76 4.93 -5.43
C ARG A 31 2.67 4.65 -6.93
N ASN A 32 2.47 5.70 -7.72
CA ASN A 32 2.38 5.65 -9.17
C ASN A 32 3.72 5.19 -9.78
N ALA A 33 4.83 5.82 -9.37
CA ALA A 33 6.17 5.42 -9.78
C ALA A 33 6.46 3.93 -9.44
N GLY A 34 6.10 3.48 -8.23
CA GLY A 34 6.22 2.07 -7.86
C GLY A 34 5.40 1.15 -8.76
N SER A 35 4.19 1.55 -9.15
CA SER A 35 3.34 0.78 -10.05
C SER A 35 3.90 0.70 -11.49
N GLU A 36 4.54 1.76 -11.98
CA GLU A 36 5.23 1.75 -13.28
C GLU A 36 6.38 0.72 -13.30
N VAL A 37 7.19 0.69 -12.23
CA VAL A 37 8.26 -0.32 -12.08
C VAL A 37 7.68 -1.73 -12.03
N VAL A 38 6.61 -1.97 -11.25
CA VAL A 38 5.95 -3.28 -11.18
C VAL A 38 5.40 -3.71 -12.55
N ALA A 39 4.92 -2.78 -13.37
CA ALA A 39 4.43 -3.07 -14.72
C ALA A 39 5.53 -3.59 -15.67
N VAL A 40 6.78 -3.14 -15.49
CA VAL A 40 7.93 -3.69 -16.23
C VAL A 40 8.31 -5.08 -15.70
N LEU A 41 8.43 -5.21 -14.38
CA LEU A 41 8.85 -6.45 -13.72
C LEU A 41 7.91 -7.62 -13.99
N SER A 42 6.60 -7.37 -13.99
CA SER A 42 5.57 -8.41 -14.19
C SER A 42 5.58 -9.09 -15.55
N ARG A 43 6.38 -8.61 -16.51
CA ARG A 43 6.47 -9.16 -17.87
C ARG A 43 7.23 -10.49 -17.96
N LYS A 44 8.12 -10.78 -17.00
CA LYS A 44 9.02 -11.96 -17.07
C LYS A 44 8.68 -13.04 -16.05
N GLY A 45 7.83 -12.75 -15.07
CA GLY A 45 7.51 -13.71 -14.01
C GLY A 45 6.36 -13.27 -13.13
N ARG A 46 5.88 -14.20 -12.30
CA ARG A 46 4.83 -13.91 -11.33
C ARG A 46 5.37 -12.94 -10.29
N CYS A 47 4.63 -11.87 -9.99
CA CYS A 47 5.07 -10.86 -9.05
C CYS A 47 4.14 -10.77 -7.83
N GLU A 48 4.74 -10.54 -6.67
CA GLU A 48 4.07 -10.17 -5.43
C GLU A 48 4.61 -8.83 -4.97
N ARG A 49 3.75 -7.82 -4.91
CA ARG A 49 4.13 -6.50 -4.39
C ARG A 49 4.26 -6.57 -2.87
N ALA A 50 5.48 -6.42 -2.36
CA ALA A 50 5.80 -6.47 -0.93
C ALA A 50 5.64 -5.10 -0.24
N SER A 51 5.98 -4.02 -0.97
CA SER A 51 5.86 -2.65 -0.49
C SER A 51 5.61 -1.67 -1.66
N ILE A 52 5.71 -0.36 -1.40
CA ILE A 52 5.63 0.66 -2.45
C ILE A 52 6.74 0.52 -3.49
N ASP A 53 7.92 0.05 -3.06
CA ASP A 53 9.20 0.07 -3.77
C ASP A 53 9.88 -1.31 -3.84
N GLU A 54 9.17 -2.37 -3.43
CA GLU A 54 9.68 -3.74 -3.37
C GLU A 54 8.66 -4.76 -3.89
N VAL A 55 9.17 -5.70 -4.68
CA VAL A 55 8.42 -6.77 -5.33
C VAL A 55 9.21 -8.06 -5.16
N TYR A 56 8.55 -9.17 -4.88
CA TYR A 56 9.09 -10.50 -5.12
C TYR A 56 8.69 -10.95 -6.52
N LEU A 57 9.66 -11.37 -7.33
CA LEU A 57 9.40 -12.06 -8.60
C LEU A 57 9.59 -13.57 -8.43
N ASP A 58 8.85 -14.38 -9.18
CA ASP A 58 9.17 -15.77 -9.42
C ASP A 58 9.51 -15.93 -10.90
N LEU A 59 10.76 -16.27 -11.16
CA LEU A 59 11.33 -16.43 -12.51
C LEU A 59 11.53 -17.89 -12.92
N THR A 60 11.05 -18.87 -12.14
CA THR A 60 11.35 -20.29 -12.35
C THR A 60 11.07 -20.73 -13.80
N ASP A 61 9.85 -20.49 -14.29
CA ASP A 61 9.45 -20.84 -15.66
C ASP A 61 10.30 -20.12 -16.73
N ALA A 62 10.72 -18.87 -16.46
CA ALA A 62 11.52 -18.09 -17.38
C ALA A 62 12.97 -18.57 -17.42
N ALA A 63 13.53 -18.94 -16.27
CA ALA A 63 14.86 -19.51 -16.14
C ALA A 63 14.95 -20.90 -16.78
N GLU A 64 13.95 -21.75 -16.58
CA GLU A 64 13.89 -23.08 -17.22
C GLU A 64 13.87 -22.97 -18.76
N LYS A 65 13.09 -22.04 -19.31
CA LYS A 65 13.06 -21.78 -20.76
C LYS A 65 14.41 -21.30 -21.30
N ASN A 66 15.11 -20.43 -20.56
CA ASN A 66 16.41 -19.90 -20.96
C ASN A 66 17.56 -20.89 -20.78
N SER A 67 17.42 -21.86 -19.88
CA SER A 67 18.43 -22.89 -19.59
C SER A 67 18.70 -23.83 -20.79
N GLY A 68 17.78 -23.91 -21.75
CA GLY A 68 17.88 -24.80 -22.91
C GLY A 68 18.40 -24.17 -24.21
N VAL A 69 18.63 -22.84 -24.27
CA VAL A 69 18.62 -22.11 -25.56
C VAL A 69 19.90 -21.35 -25.92
N ASP A 70 20.81 -20.99 -24.99
CA ASP A 70 22.00 -20.20 -25.37
C ASP A 70 23.29 -20.57 -24.59
N PRO A 71 24.36 -21.05 -25.26
CA PRO A 71 25.67 -21.30 -24.67
C PRO A 71 26.31 -20.07 -23.98
N LYS A 72 25.93 -18.85 -24.36
CA LYS A 72 26.49 -17.61 -23.78
C LYS A 72 26.00 -17.34 -22.36
N ASN A 73 24.80 -17.80 -21.99
CA ASN A 73 24.23 -17.61 -20.66
C ASN A 73 24.87 -18.53 -19.60
N MET A 74 25.51 -19.61 -20.03
CA MET A 74 26.12 -20.62 -19.17
C MET A 74 27.65 -20.56 -19.16
N GLN A 75 28.24 -19.55 -19.82
CA GLN A 75 29.69 -19.41 -20.02
C GLN A 75 30.48 -19.26 -18.70
N ASN A 76 29.82 -18.87 -17.60
CA ASN A 76 30.40 -18.71 -16.27
C ASN A 76 29.98 -19.81 -15.26
N CYS A 77 29.15 -20.78 -15.65
CA CYS A 77 28.75 -21.86 -14.75
C CYS A 77 29.82 -22.94 -14.70
N ARG A 78 30.10 -23.44 -13.50
CA ARG A 78 30.90 -24.65 -13.31
C ARG A 78 30.23 -25.80 -14.08
N LYS A 79 31.01 -26.64 -14.78
CA LYS A 79 30.46 -27.75 -15.58
C LYS A 79 29.69 -28.77 -14.74
N ASP A 80 30.05 -28.87 -13.47
CA ASP A 80 29.48 -29.72 -12.41
C ASP A 80 28.35 -29.05 -11.61
N ALA A 81 27.95 -27.80 -11.95
CA ALA A 81 26.87 -27.12 -11.26
C ALA A 81 25.56 -27.90 -11.37
N ASP A 82 24.86 -28.01 -10.24
CA ASP A 82 23.57 -28.69 -10.20
C ASP A 82 22.50 -27.90 -10.98
N HIS A 83 21.33 -28.50 -11.15
CA HIS A 83 20.26 -27.87 -11.91
C HIS A 83 19.79 -26.54 -11.28
N HIS A 84 19.78 -26.44 -9.96
CA HIS A 84 19.32 -25.26 -9.24
C HIS A 84 20.33 -24.11 -9.35
N ASP A 85 21.62 -24.39 -9.30
CA ASP A 85 22.69 -23.41 -9.55
C ASP A 85 22.63 -22.84 -10.97
N LYS A 86 22.29 -23.70 -11.95
CA LYS A 86 22.10 -23.28 -13.35
C LYS A 86 20.88 -22.37 -13.51
N LEU A 87 19.79 -22.66 -12.80
CA LEU A 87 18.63 -21.78 -12.76
C LEU A 87 19.03 -20.42 -12.16
N LEU A 88 19.66 -20.39 -10.98
CA LEU A 88 20.15 -19.15 -10.36
C LEU A 88 21.01 -18.31 -11.32
N ALA A 89 21.90 -18.96 -12.08
CA ALA A 89 22.68 -18.27 -13.10
C ALA A 89 21.79 -17.68 -14.21
N CYS A 90 20.81 -18.44 -14.70
CA CYS A 90 19.84 -17.94 -15.70
C CYS A 90 19.01 -16.78 -15.15
N GLY A 91 18.53 -16.85 -13.90
CA GLY A 91 17.82 -15.74 -13.27
C GLY A 91 18.70 -14.50 -13.14
N THR A 92 20.00 -14.63 -12.88
CA THR A 92 20.89 -13.45 -12.87
C THR A 92 20.92 -12.70 -14.20
N VAL A 93 20.89 -13.44 -15.32
CA VAL A 93 20.83 -12.85 -16.67
C VAL A 93 19.48 -12.17 -16.90
N ILE A 94 18.38 -12.85 -16.57
CA ILE A 94 17.01 -12.31 -16.73
C ILE A 94 16.83 -11.05 -15.89
N VAL A 95 17.33 -11.05 -14.66
CA VAL A 95 17.26 -9.90 -13.75
C VAL A 95 18.11 -8.74 -14.25
N ALA A 96 19.31 -9.00 -14.77
CA ALA A 96 20.13 -7.94 -15.36
C ALA A 96 19.41 -7.25 -16.55
N GLU A 97 18.74 -8.04 -17.39
CA GLU A 97 17.90 -7.52 -18.48
C GLU A 97 16.73 -6.69 -17.94
N LEU A 98 15.98 -7.21 -16.96
CA LEU A 98 14.85 -6.50 -16.33
C LEU A 98 15.29 -5.17 -15.71
N ARG A 99 16.40 -5.13 -14.97
CA ARG A 99 16.91 -3.90 -14.35
C ARG A 99 17.25 -2.84 -15.40
N THR A 100 17.76 -3.26 -16.55
CA THR A 100 18.05 -2.38 -17.69
C THR A 100 16.75 -1.84 -18.30
N GLN A 101 15.71 -2.67 -18.41
CA GLN A 101 14.40 -2.25 -18.90
C GLN A 101 13.71 -1.27 -17.94
N VAL A 102 13.76 -1.52 -16.63
CA VAL A 102 13.23 -0.59 -15.61
C VAL A 102 13.90 0.78 -15.76
N LEU A 103 15.23 0.83 -15.83
CA LEU A 103 15.94 2.09 -16.02
C LEU A 103 15.55 2.78 -17.32
N LYS A 104 15.44 2.04 -18.42
CA LYS A 104 15.10 2.60 -19.73
C LYS A 104 13.68 3.15 -19.80
N GLU A 105 12.72 2.50 -19.16
CA GLU A 105 11.29 2.81 -19.29
C GLU A 105 10.76 3.74 -18.21
N THR A 106 11.43 3.80 -17.06
CA THR A 106 10.95 4.53 -15.88
C THR A 106 11.96 5.53 -15.31
N ASP A 107 13.18 5.59 -15.86
CA ASP A 107 14.33 6.33 -15.35
C ASP A 107 14.76 5.95 -13.91
N PHE A 108 14.15 4.91 -13.33
CA PHE A 108 14.53 4.40 -12.03
C PHE A 108 15.61 3.33 -12.15
N THR A 109 16.69 3.48 -11.39
CA THR A 109 17.61 2.37 -11.14
C THR A 109 16.96 1.37 -10.20
N CYS A 110 17.54 0.16 -10.14
CA CYS A 110 17.17 -0.85 -9.17
C CYS A 110 18.35 -1.83 -8.92
N SER A 111 18.58 -2.25 -7.67
CA SER A 111 19.30 -3.45 -7.19
C SER A 111 18.46 -4.75 -7.28
N ALA A 112 19.05 -5.90 -6.95
CA ALA A 112 18.33 -7.17 -6.79
C ALA A 112 19.16 -8.15 -5.95
N GLY A 113 18.49 -9.01 -5.17
CA GLY A 113 19.07 -10.23 -4.59
C GLY A 113 18.32 -11.43 -5.13
N ILE A 114 19.04 -12.48 -5.54
CA ILE A 114 18.52 -13.67 -6.23
C ILE A 114 18.84 -14.89 -5.37
N ALA A 115 17.81 -15.66 -5.02
CA ALA A 115 17.93 -16.86 -4.20
C ALA A 115 16.65 -17.70 -4.26
N HIS A 116 16.77 -18.96 -3.83
CA HIS A 116 15.72 -19.99 -3.75
C HIS A 116 14.57 -19.75 -2.76
N ASN A 117 14.49 -18.57 -2.14
CA ASN A 117 13.34 -18.17 -1.33
C ASN A 117 13.38 -16.66 -1.07
N LYS A 118 12.24 -16.13 -0.63
CA LYS A 118 12.03 -14.71 -0.31
C LYS A 118 13.01 -14.16 0.71
N GLU A 119 13.22 -14.86 1.82
CA GLU A 119 14.03 -14.37 2.95
C GLU A 119 15.52 -14.24 2.58
N THR A 120 16.08 -15.25 1.91
CA THR A 120 17.48 -15.22 1.46
C THR A 120 17.69 -14.20 0.36
N ALA A 121 16.75 -14.07 -0.59
CA ALA A 121 16.81 -13.05 -1.63
C ALA A 121 16.79 -11.64 -1.02
N TRP A 122 15.94 -11.43 -0.02
CA TRP A 122 15.87 -10.19 0.74
C TRP A 122 17.19 -9.85 1.44
N ARG A 123 17.76 -10.82 2.16
CA ARG A 123 19.06 -10.64 2.84
C ARG A 123 20.18 -10.37 1.84
N GLY A 124 20.20 -11.07 0.71
CA GLY A 124 21.19 -10.88 -0.36
C GLY A 124 21.14 -9.47 -0.96
N LYS A 125 19.93 -8.93 -1.19
CA LYS A 125 19.72 -7.53 -1.59
C LYS A 125 20.31 -6.58 -0.55
N ALA A 126 19.96 -6.75 0.73
CA ALA A 126 20.43 -5.89 1.81
C ALA A 126 21.97 -5.90 1.96
N ALA A 127 22.60 -7.06 1.82
CA ALA A 127 24.06 -7.21 1.94
C ALA A 127 24.85 -6.53 0.80
N ARG A 128 24.25 -6.36 -0.38
CA ARG A 128 24.87 -5.73 -1.56
C ARG A 128 24.42 -4.31 -1.82
N MET A 129 23.69 -3.68 -0.89
CA MET A 129 23.49 -2.22 -0.90
C MET A 129 24.82 -1.51 -0.61
N LEU A 130 25.75 -1.59 -1.55
CA LEU A 130 26.86 -0.67 -1.66
C LEU A 130 26.28 0.65 -2.18
N TRP A 131 26.69 1.74 -1.54
CA TRP A 131 26.35 3.12 -1.85
C TRP A 131 26.35 3.37 -3.36
N HIS A 132 25.17 3.33 -3.99
CA HIS A 132 24.69 4.15 -5.11
C HIS A 132 23.42 3.51 -5.71
N GLN A 133 22.29 4.15 -5.39
CA GLN A 133 20.98 4.14 -6.08
C GLN A 133 20.13 2.84 -6.03
N HIS A 134 18.89 3.02 -5.56
CA HIS A 134 17.99 2.02 -4.95
C HIS A 134 17.12 1.18 -5.93
N TRP A 135 16.54 0.08 -5.41
CA TRP A 135 15.24 -0.65 -5.70
C TRP A 135 15.22 -2.02 -6.38
N CYS A 136 14.12 -2.79 -6.38
CA CYS A 136 13.97 -4.21 -6.82
C CYS A 136 14.63 -5.34 -6.00
N LEU A 137 13.87 -6.44 -5.93
CA LEU A 137 14.11 -7.69 -5.24
C LEU A 137 13.63 -8.76 -6.22
N VAL A 138 14.39 -9.83 -6.45
CA VAL A 138 14.01 -10.85 -7.44
C VAL A 138 14.23 -12.21 -6.83
N VAL A 139 13.14 -12.86 -6.44
CA VAL A 139 13.22 -14.25 -5.99
C VAL A 139 13.36 -15.12 -7.23
N GLU A 140 14.13 -16.17 -7.10
CA GLU A 140 14.11 -17.22 -8.08
C GLU A 140 14.00 -18.53 -7.33
N HIS A 141 12.94 -19.27 -7.64
CA HIS A 141 12.57 -20.53 -7.03
C HIS A 141 11.89 -20.33 -5.67
N CYS A 142 10.61 -20.70 -5.56
CA CYS A 142 10.08 -21.23 -4.32
C CYS A 142 10.02 -22.75 -4.50
N LYS A 143 11.00 -23.47 -3.95
CA LYS A 143 10.82 -24.91 -3.79
C LYS A 143 9.67 -25.12 -2.81
N ARG A 144 8.70 -25.92 -3.24
CA ARG A 144 7.44 -26.26 -2.55
C ARG A 144 7.55 -26.83 -1.14
N ASP A 145 8.75 -27.09 -0.63
CA ASP A 145 8.91 -27.84 0.62
C ASP A 145 9.12 -26.98 1.87
N HIS A 146 9.68 -25.75 1.80
CA HIS A 146 9.95 -24.96 3.02
C HIS A 146 9.90 -23.41 2.89
N GLY A 147 9.25 -22.83 1.87
CA GLY A 147 9.14 -21.37 1.73
C GLY A 147 7.76 -20.89 1.27
N GLU A 148 7.37 -19.67 1.66
CA GLU A 148 6.12 -19.06 1.21
C GLU A 148 6.18 -18.74 -0.29
N GLU A 149 5.20 -19.21 -1.06
CA GLU A 149 5.08 -18.96 -2.51
C GLU A 149 4.87 -17.47 -2.82
N VAL A 150 5.39 -17.00 -3.95
CA VAL A 150 5.09 -15.66 -4.49
C VAL A 150 3.60 -15.62 -4.87
N GLN A 151 2.81 -14.91 -4.07
CA GLN A 151 1.38 -14.73 -4.28
C GLN A 151 1.22 -13.74 -5.43
N GLY A 152 0.75 -14.18 -6.60
CA GLY A 152 0.59 -13.35 -7.80
C GLY A 152 -0.36 -12.16 -7.60
N CYS A 153 0.13 -11.11 -6.95
CA CYS A 153 -0.65 -9.98 -6.45
C CYS A 153 0.14 -8.70 -6.68
N LEU A 154 -0.25 -7.98 -7.73
CA LEU A 154 0.37 -6.71 -8.13
C LEU A 154 -0.23 -5.51 -7.38
N LEU A 155 -1.46 -5.68 -6.88
CA LEU A 155 -2.25 -4.63 -6.25
C LEU A 155 -2.10 -4.67 -4.72
N PRO A 156 -2.17 -3.51 -4.04
CA PRO A 156 -2.17 -3.47 -2.59
C PRO A 156 -3.29 -4.30 -1.97
N LYS A 157 -3.00 -4.97 -0.85
CA LYS A 157 -3.98 -5.78 -0.08
C LYS A 157 -4.96 -4.90 0.75
N SER A 158 -4.62 -3.62 0.94
CA SER A 158 -5.41 -2.64 1.66
C SER A 158 -5.08 -1.23 1.19
N HIS A 159 -6.02 -0.30 1.40
CA HIS A 159 -5.80 1.14 1.27
C HIS A 159 -5.86 1.79 2.65
N GLY A 160 -5.08 2.84 2.90
CA GLY A 160 -5.03 3.44 4.24
C GLY A 160 -4.51 4.87 4.25
N SER A 161 -4.99 5.61 5.24
CA SER A 161 -4.64 7.00 5.49
C SER A 161 -4.30 7.17 6.97
N GLU A 162 -3.11 7.68 7.26
CA GLU A 162 -2.60 7.85 8.64
C GLU A 162 -2.04 9.26 8.88
N LYS A 163 -2.22 9.77 10.09
CA LYS A 163 -1.57 10.98 10.58
C LYS A 163 -0.99 10.80 11.97
N THR A 164 0.28 11.19 12.14
CA THR A 164 0.96 11.24 13.44
C THR A 164 0.98 12.67 14.02
N PHE A 165 0.85 12.75 15.35
CA PHE A 165 0.76 13.96 16.17
C PHE A 165 1.82 13.91 17.29
N PRO A 166 3.08 14.27 17.00
CA PRO A 166 4.16 14.09 17.95
C PRO A 166 4.09 15.11 19.10
N GLY A 167 4.31 14.62 20.32
CA GLY A 167 4.55 15.42 21.52
C GLY A 167 3.43 16.44 21.80
N PRO A 168 3.74 17.75 21.86
CA PRO A 168 2.77 18.80 22.19
C PRO A 168 1.55 18.88 21.26
N ARG A 169 1.67 18.35 20.04
CA ARG A 169 0.60 18.34 19.02
C ARG A 169 -0.40 17.20 19.18
N ALA A 170 -0.22 16.35 20.18
CA ALA A 170 -1.15 15.26 20.46
C ALA A 170 -2.59 15.80 20.63
N LEU A 171 -3.55 15.10 20.03
CA LEU A 171 -4.95 15.51 20.06
C LEU A 171 -5.53 15.28 21.45
N LYS A 172 -6.37 16.23 21.90
CA LYS A 172 -6.88 16.30 23.28
C LYS A 172 -8.41 16.31 23.36
N THR A 173 -9.09 16.56 22.23
CA THR A 173 -10.55 16.72 22.16
C THR A 173 -11.14 15.83 21.08
N ILE A 174 -12.38 15.39 21.29
CA ILE A 174 -13.13 14.62 20.29
C ILE A 174 -13.28 15.41 18.99
N ALA A 175 -13.54 16.71 19.07
CA ALA A 175 -13.64 17.58 17.89
C ALA A 175 -12.35 17.58 17.05
N SER A 176 -11.18 17.65 17.69
CA SER A 176 -9.89 17.58 16.98
C SER A 176 -9.66 16.20 16.34
N VAL A 177 -10.09 15.13 17.00
CA VAL A 177 -10.03 13.76 16.44
C VAL A 177 -10.98 13.63 15.24
N GLN A 178 -12.23 14.08 15.38
CA GLN A 178 -13.23 14.03 14.33
C GLN A 178 -12.78 14.80 13.08
N HIS A 179 -12.20 15.99 13.24
CA HIS A 179 -11.64 16.74 12.12
C HIS A 179 -10.61 15.92 11.34
N TRP A 180 -9.66 15.29 12.03
CA TRP A 180 -8.65 14.46 11.36
C TRP A 180 -9.24 13.17 10.78
N LEU A 181 -10.18 12.52 11.47
CA LEU A 181 -10.87 11.36 10.90
C LEU A 181 -11.61 11.73 9.61
N ASN A 182 -12.20 12.92 9.56
CA ASN A 182 -12.86 13.41 8.35
C ASN A 182 -11.90 13.49 7.16
N ASP A 183 -10.76 14.16 7.35
CA ASP A 183 -9.74 14.29 6.31
C ASP A 183 -9.17 12.93 5.88
N LEU A 184 -8.89 12.05 6.85
CA LEU A 184 -8.34 10.72 6.56
C LEU A 184 -9.33 9.82 5.81
N CYS A 185 -10.62 9.87 6.17
CA CYS A 185 -11.68 9.15 5.48
C CYS A 185 -11.96 9.69 4.08
N GLU A 186 -11.81 11.00 3.85
CA GLU A 186 -11.97 11.59 2.53
C GLU A 186 -10.88 11.12 1.57
N GLU A 187 -9.61 11.15 2.00
CA GLU A 187 -8.50 10.57 1.21
C GLU A 187 -8.68 9.07 0.97
N LEU A 188 -9.14 8.32 1.98
CA LEU A 188 -9.43 6.89 1.82
C LEU A 188 -10.54 6.65 0.80
N ALA A 189 -11.59 7.47 0.81
CA ALA A 189 -12.70 7.38 -0.14
C ALA A 189 -12.24 7.69 -1.56
N GLU A 190 -11.40 8.71 -1.77
CA GLU A 190 -10.78 9.03 -3.06
C GLU A 190 -9.96 7.84 -3.59
N CYS A 191 -9.13 7.23 -2.73
CA CYS A 191 -8.34 6.05 -3.09
C CYS A 191 -9.22 4.85 -3.46
N LEU A 192 -10.29 4.58 -2.70
CA LEU A 192 -11.21 3.48 -2.98
C LEU A 192 -12.04 3.71 -4.24
N GLY A 193 -12.44 4.94 -4.53
CA GLY A 193 -13.11 5.30 -5.78
C GLY A 193 -12.21 5.01 -6.99
N SER A 194 -10.96 5.47 -6.93
CA SER A 194 -9.98 5.19 -7.99
C SER A 194 -9.69 3.69 -8.13
N ASP A 195 -9.58 2.94 -7.03
CA ASP A 195 -9.33 1.49 -7.06
C ASP A 195 -10.52 0.71 -7.63
N LEU A 196 -11.76 1.12 -7.30
CA LEU A 196 -12.96 0.56 -7.88
C LEU A 196 -13.01 0.80 -9.39
N ASP A 197 -12.69 2.00 -9.84
CA ASP A 197 -12.74 2.37 -11.26
C ASP A 197 -11.69 1.64 -12.09
N GLN A 198 -10.45 1.54 -11.58
CA GLN A 198 -9.33 0.94 -12.30
C GLN A 198 -9.27 -0.58 -12.16
N ASN A 199 -9.51 -1.10 -10.97
CA ASN A 199 -9.24 -2.50 -10.62
C ASN A 199 -10.52 -3.33 -10.42
N LYS A 200 -11.71 -2.73 -10.52
CA LYS A 200 -13.02 -3.40 -10.43
C LYS A 200 -13.17 -4.26 -9.18
N ARG A 201 -12.66 -3.78 -8.05
CA ARG A 201 -12.65 -4.49 -6.77
C ARG A 201 -13.14 -3.59 -5.64
N ILE A 202 -13.60 -4.20 -4.55
CA ILE A 202 -14.16 -3.51 -3.38
C ILE A 202 -13.54 -4.01 -2.10
N ALA A 203 -13.17 -3.08 -1.21
CA ALA A 203 -12.89 -3.37 0.19
C ALA A 203 -14.19 -3.68 0.95
N GLN A 204 -14.08 -4.56 1.97
CA GLN A 204 -15.22 -5.01 2.78
C GLN A 204 -15.14 -4.60 4.25
N THR A 205 -13.97 -4.18 4.74
CA THR A 205 -13.76 -3.86 6.16
C THR A 205 -13.05 -2.53 6.33
N LEU A 206 -13.61 -1.65 7.16
CA LEU A 206 -13.00 -0.42 7.64
C LEU A 206 -12.38 -0.68 9.02
N THR A 207 -11.12 -0.30 9.21
CA THR A 207 -10.40 -0.44 10.48
C THR A 207 -9.83 0.88 10.92
N LEU A 208 -10.04 1.23 12.19
CA LEU A 208 -9.42 2.34 12.88
C LEU A 208 -8.29 1.82 13.78
N HIS A 209 -7.11 2.41 13.64
CA HIS A 209 -6.02 2.32 14.60
C HIS A 209 -5.76 3.70 15.22
N ALA A 210 -5.55 3.75 16.52
CA ALA A 210 -5.12 4.96 17.20
C ALA A 210 -3.95 4.64 18.14
N ARG A 211 -3.06 5.60 18.34
CA ARG A 211 -1.99 5.53 19.34
C ARG A 211 -2.29 6.54 20.43
N ALA A 212 -2.52 6.06 21.65
CA ALA A 212 -2.91 6.88 22.78
C ALA A 212 -1.95 6.74 23.96
N TYR A 213 -1.82 7.80 24.76
CA TYR A 213 -1.22 7.73 26.09
C TYR A 213 -2.04 8.54 27.10
N ARG A 214 -1.88 8.24 28.40
CA ARG A 214 -2.49 8.98 29.51
C ARG A 214 -1.46 9.90 30.15
N SER A 215 -1.89 11.10 30.55
CA SER A 215 -1.01 12.09 31.18
C SER A 215 -0.57 11.73 32.61
N SER A 216 -1.21 10.73 33.24
CA SER A 216 -1.03 10.38 34.65
C SER A 216 -0.24 9.10 34.91
N ASP A 217 0.03 8.30 33.88
CA ASP A 217 0.52 6.94 34.08
C ASP A 217 2.00 6.86 33.71
N SER A 218 2.85 6.72 34.74
CA SER A 218 4.27 6.49 34.58
C SER A 218 4.60 5.12 33.97
N ASP A 219 3.71 4.12 34.01
CA ASP A 219 4.09 2.76 33.60
C ASP A 219 2.97 1.84 33.07
N SER A 220 1.75 2.32 32.79
CA SER A 220 0.74 1.48 32.14
C SER A 220 0.63 1.80 30.64
N GLN A 221 1.43 1.11 29.82
CA GLN A 221 1.27 1.08 28.36
C GLN A 221 0.03 0.25 27.99
N LYS A 222 -1.15 0.67 28.45
CA LYS A 222 -2.39 0.11 27.89
C LYS A 222 -2.41 0.51 26.42
N ASN A 223 -2.49 -0.46 25.51
CA ASN A 223 -2.59 -0.18 24.09
C ASN A 223 -4.04 0.22 23.76
N PHE A 224 -4.18 1.17 22.84
CA PHE A 224 -5.47 1.49 22.27
C PHE A 224 -5.80 0.41 21.24
N SER A 225 -6.72 -0.50 21.58
CA SER A 225 -7.12 -1.60 20.72
C SER A 225 -7.72 -1.08 19.42
N SER A 226 -7.28 -1.61 18.29
CA SER A 226 -7.88 -1.32 16.99
C SER A 226 -9.34 -1.76 16.94
N LYS A 227 -10.16 -1.03 16.21
CA LYS A 227 -11.58 -1.30 16.04
C LYS A 227 -11.92 -1.36 14.56
N SER A 228 -12.79 -2.27 14.16
CA SER A 228 -13.18 -2.45 12.76
C SER A 228 -14.67 -2.70 12.60
N CYS A 229 -15.22 -2.32 11.46
CA CYS A 229 -16.60 -2.59 11.07
C CYS A 229 -16.67 -2.97 9.57
N PRO A 230 -17.80 -3.52 9.10
CA PRO A 230 -18.08 -3.60 7.67
C PRO A 230 -17.93 -2.22 7.02
N LEU A 231 -17.27 -2.16 5.86
CA LEU A 231 -17.10 -0.91 5.13
C LEU A 231 -18.37 -0.57 4.35
N MET A 232 -18.98 0.57 4.69
CA MET A 232 -20.07 1.16 3.93
C MET A 232 -19.50 2.27 3.05
N TYR A 233 -19.75 2.20 1.74
CA TYR A 233 -19.24 3.21 0.80
C TYR A 233 -19.99 4.54 0.95
N GLY A 234 -19.25 5.64 0.81
CA GLY A 234 -19.74 7.00 0.98
C GLY A 234 -18.97 7.75 2.07
N THR A 235 -18.41 8.90 1.72
CA THR A 235 -17.51 9.67 2.60
C THR A 235 -18.15 9.97 3.96
N ALA A 236 -19.39 10.47 3.98
CA ALA A 236 -20.09 10.81 5.22
C ALA A 236 -20.27 9.58 6.14
N LYS A 237 -20.63 8.42 5.56
CA LYS A 237 -20.84 7.18 6.31
C LYS A 237 -19.52 6.65 6.88
N MET A 238 -18.45 6.67 6.09
CA MET A 238 -17.10 6.28 6.54
C MET A 238 -16.61 7.16 7.69
N GLN A 239 -16.85 8.47 7.62
CA GLN A 239 -16.50 9.43 8.67
C GLN A 239 -17.27 9.17 9.97
N GLU A 240 -18.58 8.94 9.86
CA GLU A 240 -19.43 8.57 10.99
C GLU A 240 -18.96 7.26 11.64
N ASP A 241 -18.72 6.22 10.85
CA ASP A 241 -18.28 4.92 11.36
C ASP A 241 -16.89 5.01 12.00
N ALA A 242 -15.95 5.74 11.40
CA ALA A 242 -14.64 5.97 11.99
C ALA A 242 -14.71 6.67 13.35
N LEU A 243 -15.60 7.66 13.49
CA LEU A 243 -15.81 8.35 14.77
C LEU A 243 -16.44 7.41 15.81
N ASN A 244 -17.41 6.59 15.43
CA ASN A 244 -18.03 5.59 16.31
C ASN A 244 -17.02 4.54 16.79
N LEU A 245 -16.16 4.05 15.89
CA LEU A 245 -15.05 3.15 16.22
C LEU A 245 -14.09 3.81 17.21
N PHE A 246 -13.77 5.09 17.01
CA PHE A 246 -12.90 5.84 17.92
C PHE A 246 -13.51 5.98 19.31
N GLN A 247 -14.78 6.40 19.40
CA GLN A 247 -15.47 6.58 20.68
C GLN A 247 -15.58 5.25 21.44
N THR A 248 -15.88 4.16 20.73
CA THR A 248 -15.90 2.80 21.30
C THR A 248 -14.52 2.40 21.83
N GLY A 249 -13.47 2.58 21.03
CA GLY A 249 -12.09 2.30 21.45
C GLY A 249 -11.64 3.16 22.62
N LEU A 250 -12.03 4.44 22.64
CA LEU A 250 -11.71 5.36 23.73
C LEU A 250 -12.41 4.98 25.03
N HIS A 251 -13.69 4.57 24.96
CA HIS A 251 -14.44 4.11 26.12
C HIS A 251 -13.75 2.88 26.76
N GLU A 252 -13.38 1.88 25.96
CA GLU A 252 -12.64 0.71 26.44
C GLU A 252 -11.24 1.06 26.95
N TYR A 253 -10.56 1.99 26.30
CA TYR A 253 -9.24 2.46 26.70
C TYR A 253 -9.27 3.10 28.08
N LEU A 254 -10.26 3.97 28.34
CA LEU A 254 -10.44 4.64 29.63
C LEU A 254 -10.92 3.69 30.74
N GLY A 255 -11.68 2.64 30.39
CA GLY A 255 -12.21 1.65 31.34
C GLY A 255 -13.36 2.19 32.21
N SER A 256 -14.24 1.31 32.69
CA SER A 256 -15.43 1.69 33.48
C SER A 256 -15.15 2.19 34.92
N GLY A 257 -13.88 2.39 35.31
CA GLY A 257 -13.50 2.78 36.66
C GLY A 257 -12.82 4.15 36.68
N ASN A 258 -13.46 5.13 37.33
CA ASN A 258 -13.00 6.51 37.64
C ASN A 258 -13.53 7.66 36.77
N ILE A 259 -14.80 7.63 36.38
CA ILE A 259 -15.52 8.89 36.13
C ILE A 259 -15.91 9.48 37.49
N LYS A 260 -14.94 10.04 38.23
CA LYS A 260 -15.28 11.08 39.20
C LYS A 260 -15.49 12.35 38.41
N ALA A 261 -16.74 12.79 38.36
CA ALA A 261 -17.13 14.09 37.87
C ALA A 261 -16.31 15.17 38.58
N GLN A 262 -15.33 15.74 37.88
CA GLN A 262 -14.89 17.11 38.13
C GLN A 262 -14.81 17.82 36.79
N GLY A 263 -15.65 18.85 36.67
CA GLY A 263 -15.71 19.74 35.53
C GLY A 263 -14.34 20.40 35.31
N GLY A 264 -13.69 20.06 34.21
CA GLY A 264 -12.41 20.63 33.81
C GLY A 264 -11.97 20.00 32.50
N GLN A 265 -11.84 20.82 31.46
CA GLN A 265 -11.52 20.50 30.06
C GLN A 265 -10.16 19.81 29.85
N ASN A 266 -9.93 18.62 30.40
CA ASN A 266 -8.77 17.79 30.07
C ASN A 266 -9.05 16.31 30.36
N ASN A 267 -9.47 15.58 29.33
CA ASN A 267 -9.88 14.17 29.44
C ASN A 267 -8.75 13.17 29.77
N GLY A 268 -7.58 13.61 30.25
CA GLY A 268 -6.44 12.78 30.64
C GLY A 268 -5.74 12.00 29.51
N TRP A 269 -6.43 11.77 28.37
CA TRP A 269 -5.93 11.06 27.20
C TRP A 269 -5.30 12.00 26.18
N ARG A 270 -4.39 11.43 25.38
CA ARG A 270 -3.67 12.10 24.31
C ARG A 270 -3.54 11.15 23.13
N ILE A 271 -3.95 11.57 21.93
CA ILE A 271 -3.76 10.79 20.70
C ILE A 271 -2.54 11.30 19.94
N THR A 272 -1.61 10.39 19.67
CA THR A 272 -0.35 10.66 18.95
C THR A 272 -0.34 10.09 17.54
N GLY A 273 -1.33 9.29 17.16
CA GLY A 273 -1.49 8.78 15.81
C GLY A 273 -2.93 8.32 15.58
N LEU A 274 -3.44 8.56 14.37
CA LEU A 274 -4.72 8.07 13.86
C LEU A 274 -4.51 7.48 12.48
N SER A 275 -5.04 6.28 12.25
CA SER A 275 -5.03 5.63 10.95
C SER A 275 -6.38 4.99 10.67
N VAL A 276 -6.90 5.19 9.47
CA VAL A 276 -8.05 4.45 8.93
C VAL A 276 -7.59 3.63 7.74
N SER A 277 -8.02 2.38 7.65
CA SER A 277 -7.67 1.49 6.55
C SER A 277 -8.86 0.68 6.07
N ALA A 278 -8.90 0.42 4.77
CA ALA A 278 -9.86 -0.42 4.10
C ALA A 278 -9.15 -1.71 3.64
N SER A 279 -9.70 -2.86 4.02
CA SER A 279 -9.09 -4.18 3.78
C SER A 279 -10.13 -5.22 3.34
N LYS A 280 -9.68 -6.47 3.15
CA LYS A 280 -10.47 -7.57 2.58
C LYS A 280 -11.03 -7.19 1.21
N ILE A 281 -10.13 -6.80 0.31
CA ILE A 281 -10.48 -6.35 -1.03
C ILE A 281 -10.76 -7.57 -1.91
N VAL A 282 -11.92 -7.56 -2.57
CA VAL A 282 -12.38 -8.63 -3.46
C VAL A 282 -12.78 -8.07 -4.83
N GLU A 283 -12.49 -8.80 -5.89
CA GLU A 283 -12.92 -8.44 -7.25
C GLU A 283 -14.44 -8.56 -7.39
N ILE A 284 -15.05 -7.61 -8.12
CA ILE A 284 -16.47 -7.68 -8.45
C ILE A 284 -16.62 -8.54 -9.72
N PRO A 285 -17.37 -9.66 -9.66
CA PRO A 285 -17.70 -10.40 -10.87
C PRO A 285 -18.51 -9.53 -11.83
N SER A 286 -18.18 -9.57 -13.13
CA SER A 286 -18.66 -8.60 -14.14
C SER A 286 -20.18 -8.42 -14.22
N VAL A 287 -20.95 -9.42 -13.79
CA VAL A 287 -22.42 -9.45 -13.81
C VAL A 287 -23.05 -8.53 -12.75
N SER A 288 -22.34 -8.24 -11.64
CA SER A 288 -22.87 -7.49 -10.49
C SER A 288 -22.66 -5.97 -10.57
N LEU A 289 -21.84 -5.48 -11.50
CA LEU A 289 -21.51 -4.06 -11.62
C LEU A 289 -22.74 -3.17 -11.88
N LYS A 290 -23.68 -3.63 -12.74
CA LYS A 290 -24.88 -2.84 -13.12
C LYS A 290 -25.80 -2.50 -11.93
N LEU A 291 -25.91 -3.41 -10.96
CA LEU A 291 -26.75 -3.21 -9.77
C LEU A 291 -26.05 -2.36 -8.71
N PHE A 292 -24.72 -2.46 -8.61
CA PHE A 292 -23.93 -1.73 -7.62
C PHE A 292 -23.86 -0.22 -7.93
N PHE A 293 -23.66 0.16 -9.19
CA PHE A 293 -23.66 1.57 -9.60
C PHE A 293 -25.02 2.25 -9.37
N HIS A 294 -26.14 1.53 -9.52
CA HIS A 294 -27.47 2.09 -9.28
C HIS A 294 -27.71 2.44 -7.80
N SER A 295 -27.11 1.68 -6.88
CA SER A 295 -27.20 1.90 -5.43
C SER A 295 -26.30 3.04 -4.95
N ILE A 296 -25.06 3.14 -5.48
CA ILE A 296 -24.12 4.21 -5.12
C ILE A 296 -24.56 5.56 -5.68
N VAL A 297 -25.00 5.61 -6.95
CA VAL A 297 -25.41 6.87 -7.59
C VAL A 297 -26.68 7.46 -6.95
N SER A 298 -27.57 6.63 -6.40
CA SER A 298 -28.79 7.10 -5.72
C SER A 298 -28.53 7.83 -4.40
N SER A 299 -27.30 7.81 -3.86
CA SER A 299 -26.95 8.47 -2.60
C SER A 299 -26.19 9.80 -2.76
N ASN A 300 -25.83 10.20 -3.99
CA ASN A 300 -25.19 11.48 -4.28
C ASN A 300 -26.05 12.32 -5.24
N LEU A 301 -26.82 13.24 -4.67
CA LEU A 301 -27.49 14.30 -5.43
C LEU A 301 -26.45 15.35 -5.84
N PHE A 302 -25.66 15.14 -6.88
CA PHE A 302 -25.04 16.24 -7.64
C PHE A 302 -24.80 15.83 -9.10
N THR A 303 -25.47 16.57 -9.97
CA THR A 303 -25.40 16.59 -11.43
C THR A 303 -23.98 16.85 -11.92
N PHE A 304 -23.62 16.22 -13.05
CA PHE A 304 -22.43 16.36 -13.92
C PHE A 304 -21.53 15.13 -13.98
N CYS A 305 -21.98 14.08 -14.69
CA CYS A 305 -21.12 13.25 -15.55
C CYS A 305 -21.89 12.19 -16.37
N PHE A 306 -23.13 12.47 -16.79
CA PHE A 306 -23.93 11.51 -17.57
C PHE A 306 -23.93 11.75 -19.09
N VAL A 307 -23.13 12.68 -19.61
CA VAL A 307 -23.17 13.04 -21.05
C VAL A 307 -22.11 12.31 -21.89
N HIS A 308 -21.11 11.64 -21.29
CA HIS A 308 -20.02 11.04 -22.09
C HIS A 308 -20.11 9.53 -22.33
N PHE A 309 -21.15 8.85 -21.84
CA PHE A 309 -21.30 7.39 -21.99
C PHE A 309 -22.29 6.95 -23.08
N ILE A 310 -23.04 7.87 -23.68
CA ILE A 310 -24.02 7.54 -24.74
C ILE A 310 -23.42 7.64 -26.15
N TYR A 311 -22.25 8.28 -26.33
CA TYR A 311 -21.66 8.48 -27.66
C TYR A 311 -20.71 7.37 -28.15
N LEU A 312 -20.43 6.33 -27.34
CA LEU A 312 -19.48 5.27 -27.70
C LEU A 312 -20.09 3.89 -27.99
N SER A 313 -21.41 3.73 -27.87
CA SER A 313 -22.12 2.55 -28.33
C SER A 313 -22.96 2.90 -29.54
N GLY A 314 -22.36 2.79 -30.72
CA GLY A 314 -23.01 2.96 -32.02
C GLY A 314 -24.10 1.91 -32.29
N CYS A 315 -25.25 2.07 -31.65
CA CYS A 315 -26.46 1.33 -31.96
C CYS A 315 -27.52 2.31 -32.48
N ILE A 316 -27.58 2.40 -33.81
CA ILE A 316 -28.73 2.93 -34.55
C ILE A 316 -29.90 2.00 -34.20
N LEU A 317 -30.88 2.51 -33.45
CA LEU A 317 -32.18 1.86 -33.32
C LEU A 317 -33.19 2.68 -34.13
N SER A 318 -33.33 2.32 -35.41
CA SER A 318 -34.57 2.54 -36.14
C SER A 318 -35.63 1.64 -35.53
N PHE A 319 -36.72 2.18 -35.01
CA PHE A 319 -38.07 1.60 -35.12
C PHE A 319 -39.08 2.67 -34.68
N ILE A 320 -39.73 3.27 -35.69
CA ILE A 320 -41.00 3.99 -35.59
C ILE A 320 -42.05 3.00 -36.08
N VAL A 321 -43.01 2.61 -35.22
CA VAL A 321 -44.47 2.86 -35.34
C VAL A 321 -45.05 2.64 -33.94
#